data_AF-A0AAN6IRF4-F1
#
_entry.id   AF-A0AAN6IRF4-F1
#
_cell.length_a   1.000
_cell.length_b   1.000
_cell.length_c   1.000
_cell.angle_alpha   90.00
_cell.angle_beta   90.00
_cell.angle_gamma   90.00
#
_symmetry.space_group_name_H-M   'P 1'
#
loop_
_entity.id
_entity.type
_entity.pdbx_description
1 polymer ?
#
loop_
_entity_poly.entity_id
_entity_poly.type
_entity_poly.pdbx_seq_one_letter_code
_entity_poly.pdbx_strand_id
1 'polypeptide(L)'
;MPAPRADQRTNSFVTCCIGGPALMYYVTPSEGELFKKFNPELQKRNLELRDQRQQNYQEFLDQLKEYSKSDKPIWIAAAEAEAKAKDEAARRKEEEESLQQKIKEELRAEVQKGL
;
A
#
# COMPACT_ATOMS: atom_id res chain seq x y z
N MET A 1 3.24 62.44 23.94
CA MET A 1 3.71 61.20 23.28
C MET A 1 2.49 60.33 22.99
N PRO A 2 2.15 60.02 21.73
CA PRO A 2 1.03 59.13 21.42
C PRO A 2 1.46 57.65 21.47
N ALA A 3 0.61 56.78 22.03
CA ALA A 3 0.83 55.35 22.19
C ALA A 3 0.83 54.58 20.85
N PRO A 4 1.59 53.46 20.72
CA PRO A 4 1.61 52.68 19.50
C PRO A 4 0.25 52.00 19.25
N ARG A 5 -0.33 52.22 18.06
CA ARG A 5 -1.54 51.50 17.63
C ARG A 5 -1.17 50.04 17.39
N ALA A 6 -1.92 49.12 18.00
CA ALA A 6 -1.76 47.70 17.76
C ALA A 6 -1.97 47.41 16.26
N ASP A 7 -0.95 46.83 15.61
CA ASP A 7 -0.95 46.55 14.19
C ASP A 7 -1.96 45.43 13.89
N GLN A 8 -3.10 45.79 13.31
CA GLN A 8 -4.20 44.86 13.00
C GLN A 8 -3.77 43.72 12.05
N ARG A 9 -2.63 43.87 11.36
CA ARG A 9 -2.07 42.87 10.44
C ARG A 9 -1.43 41.67 11.14
N THR A 10 -0.90 41.82 12.35
CA THR A 10 -0.32 40.68 13.09
C THR A 10 -1.41 39.76 13.63
N ASN A 11 -2.56 40.31 14.04
CA ASN A 11 -3.69 39.52 14.54
C ASN A 11 -4.27 38.57 13.49
N SER A 12 -4.39 39.00 12.23
CA SER A 12 -4.93 38.15 11.16
C SER A 12 -4.04 36.94 10.84
N PHE A 13 -2.71 37.11 10.91
CA PHE A 13 -1.76 36.02 10.66
C PHE A 13 -1.86 34.95 11.75
N VAL A 14 -1.95 35.38 13.02
CA VAL A 14 -2.14 34.48 14.17
C VAL A 14 -3.47 33.72 14.06
N THR A 15 -4.56 34.38 13.67
CA THR A 15 -5.85 33.71 13.44
C THR A 15 -5.77 32.69 12.31
N CYS A 16 -5.02 32.94 11.24
CA CYS A 16 -4.88 31.97 10.14
C CYS A 16 -3.99 30.78 10.54
N CYS A 17 -2.87 31.04 11.23
CA CYS A 17 -1.91 30.00 11.64
C CYS A 17 -2.41 29.14 12.80
N ILE A 18 -3.25 29.66 13.69
CA ILE A 18 -3.82 28.90 14.81
C ILE A 18 -5.23 28.42 14.49
N GLY A 19 -6.05 29.26 13.87
CA GLY A 19 -7.42 28.93 13.51
C GLY A 19 -7.54 27.86 12.43
N GLY A 20 -6.60 27.81 11.48
CA GLY A 20 -6.55 26.74 10.48
C GLY A 20 -6.38 25.35 11.10
N PRO A 21 -5.29 25.09 11.84
CA PRO A 21 -5.10 23.84 12.56
C PRO A 21 -6.20 23.55 13.58
N ALA A 22 -6.68 24.57 14.32
CA ALA A 22 -7.76 24.38 15.30
C ALA A 22 -9.08 23.92 14.65
N LEU A 23 -9.44 24.49 13.49
CA LEU A 23 -10.61 24.06 12.74
C LEU A 23 -10.43 22.64 12.19
N MET A 24 -9.23 22.31 11.71
CA MET A 24 -8.91 20.96 11.24
C MET A 24 -9.08 19.95 12.38
N TYR A 25 -8.54 20.20 13.57
CA TYR A 25 -8.71 19.30 14.71
C TYR A 25 -10.16 19.19 15.18
N TYR A 26 -10.96 20.24 15.05
CA TYR A 26 -12.37 20.21 15.42
C TYR A 26 -13.23 19.36 14.47
N VAL A 27 -12.96 19.42 13.16
CA VAL A 27 -13.76 18.72 12.14
C VAL A 27 -13.24 17.30 11.88
N THR A 28 -11.95 17.07 12.06
CA THR A 28 -11.36 15.75 11.82
C THR A 28 -11.86 14.78 12.90
N PRO A 29 -12.57 13.70 12.51
CA PRO A 29 -13.09 12.74 13.48
C PRO A 29 -11.95 12.10 14.27
N SER A 30 -12.19 11.80 15.55
CA SER A 30 -11.18 11.19 16.42
C SER A 30 -10.86 9.75 15.98
N GLU A 31 -9.70 9.25 16.39
CA GLU A 31 -9.24 7.90 16.02
C GLU A 31 -10.28 6.84 16.42
N GLY A 32 -10.82 6.13 15.42
CA GLY A 32 -11.80 5.06 15.60
C GLY A 32 -13.28 5.49 15.53
N GLU A 33 -13.61 6.78 15.52
CA GLU A 33 -15.01 7.22 15.29
C GLU A 33 -15.51 6.85 13.89
N LEU A 34 -14.65 6.96 12.89
CA LEU A 34 -14.96 6.57 11.52
C LEU A 34 -15.26 5.06 11.43
N PHE A 35 -14.48 4.24 12.15
CA PHE A 35 -14.66 2.79 12.19
C PHE A 35 -16.01 2.40 12.79
N LYS A 36 -16.44 3.08 13.86
CA LYS A 36 -17.76 2.86 14.49
C LYS A 36 -18.93 3.18 13.57
N LYS A 37 -18.76 4.10 12.61
CA LYS A 37 -19.78 4.48 11.63
C LYS A 37 -19.86 3.53 10.43
N PHE A 38 -18.92 2.58 10.28
CA PHE A 38 -18.96 1.60 9.20
C PHE A 38 -20.01 0.52 9.43
N ASN A 39 -20.53 -0.07 8.33
CA ASN A 39 -21.39 -1.26 8.35
C ASN A 39 -20.61 -2.45 8.99
N PRO A 40 -21.22 -3.31 9.84
CA PRO A 40 -20.56 -4.47 10.48
C PRO A 40 -19.69 -5.33 9.56
N GLU A 41 -20.10 -5.58 8.32
CA GLU A 41 -19.28 -6.27 7.31
C GLU A 41 -17.93 -5.58 7.06
N LEU A 42 -17.96 -4.27 6.84
CA LEU A 42 -16.76 -3.47 6.59
C LEU A 42 -15.86 -3.37 7.82
N GLN A 43 -16.45 -3.36 9.02
CA GLN A 43 -15.69 -3.40 10.26
C GLN A 43 -14.89 -4.71 10.36
N LYS A 44 -15.54 -5.84 10.13
CA LYS A 44 -14.91 -7.16 10.14
C LYS A 44 -13.80 -7.26 9.10
N ARG A 45 -14.07 -6.85 7.86
CA ARG A 45 -13.05 -6.83 6.78
C ARG A 45 -11.87 -5.93 7.12
N ASN A 46 -12.10 -4.76 7.72
CA ASN A 46 -11.02 -3.88 8.13
C ASN A 46 -10.15 -4.48 9.24
N LEU A 47 -10.72 -5.27 10.15
CA LEU A 47 -9.98 -5.98 11.19
C LEU A 47 -9.16 -7.13 10.59
N GLU A 48 -9.76 -7.94 9.71
CA GLU A 48 -9.08 -9.03 9.01
C GLU A 48 -7.89 -8.54 8.17
N LEU A 49 -8.09 -7.45 7.44
CA LEU A 49 -7.07 -6.88 6.55
C LEU A 49 -6.01 -6.07 7.29
N ARG A 50 -6.13 -5.88 8.61
CA ARG A 50 -5.23 -4.98 9.35
C ARG A 50 -3.79 -5.48 9.32
N ASP A 51 -3.60 -6.76 9.60
CA ASP A 51 -2.27 -7.38 9.60
C ASP A 51 -1.71 -7.48 8.18
N GLN A 52 -2.55 -7.80 7.20
CA GLN A 52 -2.16 -7.80 5.79
C GLN A 52 -1.70 -6.41 5.33
N ARG A 53 -2.41 -5.33 5.70
CA ARG A 53 -1.99 -3.95 5.37
C ARG A 53 -0.65 -3.61 6.02
N GLN A 54 -0.41 -4.06 7.26
CA GLN A 54 0.85 -3.81 7.94
C GLN A 54 2.02 -4.57 7.28
N GLN A 55 1.78 -5.78 6.82
CA GLN A 55 2.76 -6.57 6.06
C GLN A 55 3.06 -5.93 4.70
N ASN A 56 2.01 -5.62 3.93
CA ASN A 56 2.15 -4.97 2.62
C ASN A 56 2.89 -3.62 2.74
N TYR A 57 2.65 -2.87 3.81
CA TYR A 57 3.33 -1.60 4.05
C TYR A 57 4.82 -1.81 4.35
N GLN A 58 5.18 -2.80 5.17
CA GLN A 58 6.58 -3.13 5.42
C GLN A 58 7.29 -3.58 4.14
N GLU A 59 6.66 -4.46 3.37
CA GLU A 59 7.19 -4.93 2.09
C GLU A 59 7.41 -3.78 1.11
N PHE A 60 6.45 -2.84 1.03
CA PHE A 60 6.60 -1.63 0.23
C PHE A 60 7.78 -0.76 0.68
N LEU A 61 7.97 -0.57 1.98
CA LEU A 61 9.13 0.18 2.50
C LEU A 61 10.45 -0.52 2.17
N ASP A 62 10.48 -1.85 2.21
CA ASP A 62 11.68 -2.61 1.88
C ASP A 62 12.01 -2.53 0.39
N GLN A 63 11.01 -2.57 -0.50
CA GLN A 63 11.18 -2.29 -1.92
C GLN A 63 11.68 -0.86 -2.16
N LEU A 64 11.11 0.14 -1.47
CA LEU A 64 11.57 1.53 -1.57
C LEU A 64 13.03 1.70 -1.14
N LYS A 65 13.44 1.05 -0.04
CA LYS A 65 14.84 1.05 0.40
C LYS A 65 15.73 0.46 -0.68
N GLU A 66 15.33 -0.64 -1.30
CA GLU A 66 16.08 -1.27 -2.38
C GLU A 66 16.22 -0.34 -3.60
N TYR A 67 15.12 0.28 -4.03
CA TYR A 67 15.14 1.22 -5.15
C TYR A 67 15.96 2.46 -4.86
N SER A 68 16.00 2.93 -3.61
CA SER A 68 16.81 4.09 -3.21
C SER A 68 18.32 3.88 -3.32
N LYS A 69 18.79 2.63 -3.37
CA LYS A 69 20.22 2.31 -3.57
C LYS A 69 20.68 2.55 -5.01
N SER A 70 19.74 2.67 -5.95
CA SER A 70 20.02 2.94 -7.35
C SER A 70 20.06 4.45 -7.60
N ASP A 71 20.97 4.90 -8.46
CA ASP A 71 21.01 6.29 -8.92
C ASP A 71 19.83 6.64 -9.86
N LYS A 72 19.00 5.65 -10.23
CA LYS A 72 17.81 5.88 -11.06
C LYS A 72 16.67 6.45 -10.21
N PRO A 73 15.79 7.28 -10.80
CA PRO A 73 14.55 7.68 -10.15
C PRO A 73 13.71 6.48 -9.71
N ILE A 74 13.11 6.55 -8.51
CA ILE A 74 12.38 5.44 -7.87
C ILE A 74 11.32 4.85 -8.80
N TRP A 75 10.59 5.68 -9.56
CA TRP A 75 9.55 5.20 -10.47
C TRP A 75 10.09 4.36 -11.64
N ILE A 76 11.32 4.62 -12.10
CA ILE A 76 11.96 3.83 -13.16
C ILE A 76 12.43 2.49 -12.58
N ALA A 77 13.07 2.52 -11.42
CA ALA A 77 13.51 1.31 -10.72
C ALA A 77 12.32 0.38 -10.37
N ALA A 78 11.20 0.94 -9.93
CA ALA A 78 9.97 0.20 -9.65
C ALA A 78 9.38 -0.43 -10.93
N ALA A 79 9.31 0.31 -12.04
CA ALA A 79 8.80 -0.22 -13.31
C ALA A 79 9.69 -1.35 -13.87
N GLU A 80 11.01 -1.22 -13.76
CA GLU A 80 11.96 -2.28 -14.15
C GLU A 80 11.80 -3.54 -13.28
N ALA A 81 11.60 -3.37 -11.97
CA ALA A 81 11.35 -4.49 -11.06
C ALA A 81 10.02 -5.19 -11.35
N GLU A 82 8.96 -4.43 -11.64
CA GLU A 82 7.65 -4.99 -12.03
C GLU A 82 7.74 -5.76 -13.34
N ALA A 83 8.46 -5.25 -14.34
CA ALA A 83 8.68 -5.95 -15.61
C ALA A 83 9.38 -7.30 -15.40
N LYS A 84 10.47 -7.31 -14.62
CA LYS A 84 11.18 -8.55 -14.27
C LYS A 84 10.29 -9.54 -13.51
N ALA A 85 9.50 -9.06 -12.55
CA ALA A 85 8.58 -9.91 -11.80
C ALA A 85 7.51 -10.57 -12.70
N LYS A 86 7.01 -9.84 -13.70
CA LYS A 86 6.07 -10.38 -14.70
C LYS A 86 6.71 -11.44 -15.58
N ASP A 87 7.93 -11.19 -16.06
CA ASP A 87 8.66 -12.15 -16.90
C ASP A 87 8.98 -13.44 -16.13
N GLU A 88 9.41 -13.31 -14.87
CA GLU A 88 9.63 -14.46 -14.00
C GLU A 88 8.35 -15.23 -13.69
N ALA A 89 7.23 -14.53 -13.44
CA ALA A 89 5.95 -15.17 -13.21
C ALA A 89 5.44 -15.91 -14.45
N ALA A 90 5.66 -15.36 -15.65
CA ALA A 90 5.32 -16.03 -16.91
C ALA A 90 6.15 -17.31 -17.08
N ARG A 91 7.48 -17.22 -16.90
CA ARG A 91 8.36 -18.39 -16.96
C ARG A 91 7.99 -19.48 -15.95
N ARG A 92 7.69 -19.11 -14.70
CA ARG A 92 7.28 -20.08 -13.68
C ARG A 92 5.99 -20.81 -14.05
N LYS A 93 5.01 -20.10 -14.64
CA LYS A 93 3.77 -20.71 -15.12
C LYS A 93 4.03 -21.70 -16.26
N GLU A 94 4.85 -21.34 -17.23
CA GLU A 94 5.23 -22.24 -18.32
C GLU A 94 5.94 -23.50 -17.80
N GLU A 95 6.85 -23.34 -16.85
CA GLU A 95 7.55 -24.45 -16.20
C GLU A 95 6.55 -25.36 -15.45
N GLU A 96 5.63 -24.80 -14.66
CA GLU A 96 4.57 -25.56 -13.97
C GLU A 96 3.64 -26.29 -14.95
N GLU A 97 3.21 -25.65 -16.03
CA GLU A 97 2.38 -26.27 -17.07
C GLU A 97 3.10 -27.44 -17.74
N SER A 98 4.39 -27.28 -18.03
CA SER A 98 5.21 -28.36 -18.62
C SER A 98 5.36 -29.56 -17.67
N LEU A 99 5.50 -29.31 -16.37
CA LEU A 99 5.59 -30.35 -15.36
C LEU A 99 4.24 -31.07 -15.19
N GLN A 100 3.13 -30.32 -15.16
CA GLN A 100 1.79 -30.89 -15.09
C GLN A 100 1.47 -31.76 -16.31
N GLN A 101 1.90 -31.35 -17.51
CA GLN A 101 1.75 -32.16 -18.72
C GLN A 101 2.50 -33.48 -18.62
N LYS A 102 3.77 -33.46 -18.18
CA LYS A 102 4.57 -34.68 -17.97
C LYS A 102 3.93 -35.63 -16.96
N ILE A 103 3.50 -35.12 -15.80
CA ILE A 103 2.83 -35.92 -14.76
C ILE A 103 1.56 -36.57 -15.32
N LYS A 104 0.78 -35.83 -16.12
CA LYS A 104 -0.46 -36.33 -16.73
C LYS A 104 -0.20 -37.41 -17.78
N GLU A 105 0.88 -37.30 -18.55
CA GLU A 105 1.31 -38.30 -19.51
C GLU A 105 1.80 -39.58 -18.83
N GLU A 106 2.62 -39.47 -17.78
CA GLU A 106 3.06 -40.60 -16.97
C GLU A 106 1.87 -41.34 -16.35
N LEU A 107 0.92 -40.62 -15.75
CA LEU A 107 -0.28 -41.21 -15.17
C LEU A 107 -1.13 -41.96 -16.22
N ARG A 108 -1.24 -41.42 -17.44
CA ARG A 108 -1.93 -42.10 -18.56
C ARG A 108 -1.20 -43.38 -18.97
N ALA A 109 0.13 -43.35 -19.03
CA ALA A 109 0.93 -44.51 -19.39
C ALA A 109 0.86 -45.63 -18.32
N GLU A 110 0.84 -45.27 -17.03
CA GLU A 110 0.68 -46.21 -15.91
C GLU A 110 -0.70 -46.89 -15.95
N VAL A 111 -1.77 -46.11 -16.15
CA VAL A 111 -3.14 -46.63 -16.27
C VAL A 111 -3.28 -47.59 -17.45
N GLN A 112 -2.60 -47.32 -18.57
CA GLN A 112 -2.65 -48.17 -19.75
C GLN A 112 -1.76 -49.43 -19.66
N LYS A 113 -0.74 -49.43 -18.79
CA LYS A 113 0.06 -50.62 -18.46
C LYS A 113 -0.58 -51.51 -17.37
N GLY A 114 -1.49 -50.96 -16.57
CA GLY A 114 -2.20 -51.66 -15.49
C GLY A 114 -3.50 -52.38 -15.90
N LEU A 115 -3.80 -52.44 -17.20
CA LEU A 115 -4.92 -53.13 -17.84
C LEU A 115 -4.38 -54.27 -18.72
#